data_AF-A0A953UXU9-F1
#
_entry.id   AF-A0A953UXU9-F1
#
_cell.length_a   1.000
_cell.length_b   1.000
_cell.length_c   1.000
_cell.angle_alpha   90.00
_cell.angle_beta   90.00
_cell.angle_gamma   90.00
#
_symmetry.space_group_name_H-M   'P 1'
#
loop_
_entity.id
_entity.type
_entity.pdbx_description
1 polymer ?
#
loop_
_entity_poly.entity_id
_entity_poly.type
_entity_poly.pdbx_seq_one_letter_code
_entity_poly.pdbx_strand_id
1 'polypeptide(L)'
;MISEGPQPEWLDLKALQEYACASERTMRGWIHRPVDPLPAVRVGTKLLIRRSTFDQWLEAHQLKAVDVGCIVEEMVAGVRGRD
;
A
#
# COMPACT_ATOMS: atom_id res chain seq x y z
N MET A 1 19.01 -21.70 3.96
CA MET A 1 20.04 -20.64 3.93
C MET A 1 19.36 -19.37 3.43
N ILE A 2 18.75 -18.59 4.32
CA ILE A 2 18.18 -17.30 3.94
C ILE A 2 19.38 -16.36 3.84
N SER A 3 19.69 -15.84 2.66
CA SER A 3 20.74 -14.82 2.52
C SER A 3 20.24 -13.54 3.17
N GLU A 4 20.69 -13.27 4.41
CA GLU A 4 20.60 -11.96 5.06
C GLU A 4 21.66 -11.02 4.46
N GLY A 5 21.52 -10.73 3.18
CA GLY A 5 22.11 -9.52 2.62
C GLY A 5 21.34 -8.29 3.12
N PRO A 6 21.98 -7.11 3.22
CA PRO A 6 21.25 -5.88 3.55
C PRO A 6 20.15 -5.66 2.51
N GLN A 7 18.90 -5.77 2.94
CA GLN A 7 17.75 -5.54 2.08
C GLN A 7 17.76 -4.07 1.62
N PRO A 8 17.61 -3.80 0.31
CA PRO A 8 17.63 -2.44 -0.19
C PRO A 8 16.53 -1.61 0.46
N GLU A 9 16.88 -0.41 0.91
CA GLU A 9 15.93 0.47 1.58
C GLU A 9 14.86 1.02 0.61
N TRP A 10 15.20 1.09 -0.67
CA TRP A 10 14.28 1.48 -1.74
C TRP A 10 13.90 0.26 -2.57
N LEU A 11 12.60 -0.03 -2.60
CA LEU A 11 12.01 -1.15 -3.30
C LEU A 11 11.28 -0.64 -4.53
N ASP A 12 11.55 -1.24 -5.68
CA ASP A 12 10.68 -1.08 -6.84
C ASP A 12 9.41 -1.92 -6.68
N LEU A 13 8.43 -1.71 -7.57
CA LEU A 13 7.13 -2.38 -7.48
C LEU A 13 7.23 -3.91 -7.48
N LYS A 14 8.23 -4.50 -8.13
CA LYS A 14 8.42 -5.96 -8.13
C LYS A 14 8.99 -6.44 -6.80
N ALA A 15 10.04 -5.79 -6.31
CA ALA A 15 10.62 -6.12 -5.01
C ALA A 15 9.60 -5.95 -3.87
N LEU A 16 8.72 -4.93 -3.97
CA LEU A 16 7.66 -4.72 -3.00
C LEU A 16 6.59 -5.83 -3.03
N GLN A 17 6.24 -6.34 -4.22
CA GLN A 17 5.31 -7.48 -4.36
C GLN A 17 5.86 -8.73 -3.67
N GLU A 18 7.16 -9.01 -3.85
CA GLU A 18 7.84 -10.13 -3.19
C GLU A 18 7.93 -9.92 -1.67
N TYR A 19 8.24 -8.70 -1.22
CA TYR A 19 8.34 -8.36 0.19
C TYR A 19 7.01 -8.51 0.94
N ALA A 20 5.93 -7.98 0.38
CA ALA A 20 4.62 -7.93 1.02
C ALA A 20 3.69 -9.09 0.63
N CYS A 21 4.14 -10.02 -0.22
CA CYS A 21 3.38 -11.16 -0.73
C CYS A 21 2.01 -10.73 -1.32
N ALA A 22 1.98 -9.60 -2.02
CA ALA A 22 0.77 -9.01 -2.58
C ALA A 22 0.95 -8.68 -4.07
N SER A 23 -0.14 -8.77 -4.82
CA SER A 23 -0.13 -8.59 -6.28
C SER A 23 0.14 -7.14 -6.70
N GLU A 24 0.65 -6.93 -7.92
CA GLU A 24 0.81 -5.59 -8.50
C GLU A 24 -0.49 -4.78 -8.46
N ARG A 25 -1.64 -5.43 -8.71
CA ARG A 25 -2.96 -4.80 -8.63
C ARG A 25 -3.23 -4.24 -7.24
N THR A 26 -2.94 -5.02 -6.20
CA THR A 26 -3.11 -4.61 -4.80
C THR A 26 -2.18 -3.44 -4.48
N MET A 27 -0.91 -3.50 -4.89
CA MET A 27 0.05 -2.42 -4.69
C MET A 27 -0.39 -1.12 -5.35
N ARG A 28 -0.79 -1.18 -6.62
CA ARG A 28 -1.32 -0.01 -7.35
C ARG A 28 -2.59 0.52 -6.69
N GLY A 29 -3.45 -0.36 -6.17
CA GLY A 29 -4.63 0.02 -5.40
C GLY A 29 -4.28 0.82 -4.15
N TRP A 30 -3.24 0.43 -3.41
CA TRP A 30 -2.76 1.17 -2.25
C TRP A 30 -2.13 2.52 -2.62
N ILE A 31 -1.35 2.57 -3.70
CA ILE A 31 -0.73 3.82 -4.18
C ILE A 31 -1.79 4.83 -4.64
N HIS A 32 -2.86 4.36 -5.29
CA HIS A 32 -3.93 5.21 -5.82
C HIS A 32 -5.12 5.37 -4.87
N ARG A 33 -4.97 5.00 -3.60
CA ARG A 33 -6.06 5.08 -2.63
C ARG A 33 -6.42 6.55 -2.35
N PRO A 34 -7.70 6.92 -2.27
CA PRO A 34 -8.10 8.31 -2.00
C PRO A 34 -7.81 8.76 -0.56
N VAL A 35 -7.78 7.81 0.38
CA VAL A 35 -7.52 8.04 1.80
C VAL A 35 -6.30 7.22 2.18
N ASP A 36 -5.30 7.88 2.75
CA ASP A 36 -4.00 7.33 3.16
C ASP A 36 -3.31 6.48 2.07
N PRO A 37 -2.97 7.07 0.90
CA PRO A 37 -2.28 6.36 -0.15
C PRO A 37 -0.88 5.95 0.28
N LEU A 38 -0.43 4.80 -0.24
CA LEU A 38 0.94 4.34 -0.03
C LEU A 38 1.95 5.36 -0.59
N PRO A 39 2.87 5.92 0.23
CA PRO A 39 3.84 6.89 -0.23
C PRO A 39 4.80 6.28 -1.26
N ALA A 40 4.72 6.75 -2.49
CA ALA A 40 5.52 6.30 -3.61
C ALA A 40 6.28 7.44 -4.27
N VAL A 41 7.54 7.20 -4.61
CA VAL A 41 8.40 8.14 -5.33
C VAL A 41 8.52 7.67 -6.78
N ARG A 42 8.14 8.54 -7.72
CA ARG A 42 8.33 8.28 -9.14
C ARG A 42 9.64 8.90 -9.63
N VAL A 43 10.56 8.05 -10.09
CA VAL A 43 11.83 8.46 -10.71
C VAL A 43 11.78 8.08 -12.19
N GLY A 44 11.44 9.04 -13.04
CA GLY A 44 11.19 8.81 -14.46
C GLY A 44 9.99 7.89 -14.70
N THR A 45 10.26 6.68 -15.20
CA THR A 45 9.26 5.63 -15.44
C THR A 45 9.15 4.61 -14.30
N LYS A 46 10.07 4.64 -13.33
CA LYS A 46 10.09 3.71 -12.20
C LYS A 46 9.42 4.29 -10.98
N LEU A 47 8.77 3.41 -10.22
CA LEU A 47 8.08 3.74 -8.99
C LEU A 47 8.81 3.01 -7.85
N LEU A 48 9.28 3.78 -6.88
CA LEU A 48 10.11 3.33 -5.77
C LEU A 48 9.42 3.67 -4.45
N ILE A 49 9.47 2.73 -3.52
CA ILE A 49 8.87 2.84 -2.20
C ILE A 49 9.98 2.58 -1.19
N ARG A 50 10.08 3.44 -0.18
CA ARG A 50 11.01 3.22 0.93
C ARG A 50 10.45 2.15 1.85
N ARG A 51 11.21 1.08 2.11
CA ARG A 51 10.78 -0.06 2.92
C ARG A 51 10.25 0.38 4.30
N SER A 52 11.02 1.19 5.03
CA SER A 52 10.61 1.66 6.37
C SER A 52 9.32 2.48 6.34
N THR A 53 9.07 3.23 5.27
CA THR A 53 7.81 3.97 5.10
C THR A 53 6.65 3.03 4.80
N PHE A 54 6.89 2.00 3.99
CA PHE A 54 5.90 0.96 3.73
C PHE A 54 5.53 0.19 5.01
N ASP A 55 6.52 -0.19 5.83
CA ASP A 55 6.30 -0.87 7.10
C ASP A 55 5.47 0.01 8.05
N GLN A 56 5.83 1.29 8.22
CA GLN A 56 5.06 2.25 9.03
C GLN A 56 3.62 2.44 8.52
N TRP A 57 3.45 2.45 7.19
CA TRP A 57 2.14 2.54 6.57
C TRP A 57 1.30 1.30 6.88
N LEU A 58 1.89 0.09 6.85
CA LEU A 58 1.21 -1.14 7.27
C LEU A 58 0.86 -1.12 8.77
N GLU A 59 1.75 -0.62 9.62
CA GLU A 59 1.49 -0.48 11.06
C GLU A 59 0.31 0.46 11.32
N ALA A 60 0.19 1.56 10.58
CA ALA A 60 -0.95 2.46 10.64
C ALA A 60 -2.26 1.82 10.13
N HIS A 61 -2.15 0.85 9.21
CA HIS A 61 -3.25 0.10 8.62
C HIS A 61 -3.59 -1.20 9.38
N GLN A 62 -3.00 -1.44 10.54
CA GLN A 62 -3.36 -2.60 11.36
C GLN A 62 -4.84 -2.54 11.72
N LEU A 63 -5.54 -3.64 11.46
CA LEU A 63 -6.87 -3.87 12.00
C LEU A 63 -6.74 -3.96 13.52
N LYS A 64 -6.88 -2.83 14.22
CA LYS A 64 -6.97 -2.83 15.68
C LYS A 64 -8.13 -3.74 16.04
N ALA A 65 -7.88 -4.73 16.90
CA ALA A 65 -8.87 -5.69 17.40
C ALA A 65 -9.89 -5.03 18.34
N VAL A 66 -10.44 -3.88 17.95
CA VAL A 66 -11.62 -3.27 18.56
C VAL A 66 -12.65 -3.14 17.45
N ASP A 67 -13.64 -4.04 17.49
CA ASP A 67 -14.91 -4.02 16.75
C ASP A 67 -15.01 -3.02 15.57
N VAL A 68 -14.43 -3.36 14.41
CA VAL A 68 -14.59 -2.57 13.17
C VAL A 68 -15.77 -3.09 12.36
N GLY A 69 -16.92 -3.22 13.03
CA GLY A 69 -18.23 -3.16 12.38
C GLY A 69 -18.67 -1.72 12.07
N CYS A 70 -17.85 -0.70 12.34
CA CYS A 70 -18.32 0.69 12.41
C CYS A 70 -17.47 1.76 11.68
N ILE A 71 -16.41 1.44 10.92
CA ILE A 71 -15.67 2.47 10.15
C ILE A 71 -15.26 1.96 8.76
N VAL A 72 -16.24 1.56 7.96
CA VAL A 72 -16.18 1.61 6.48
C VAL A 72 -17.49 2.19 5.94
N GLU A 73 -17.92 3.30 6.53
CA GLU A 73 -18.78 4.30 5.87
C GLU A 73 -17.98 5.60 6.06
N GLU A 74 -17.49 6.30 5.06
CA GLU A 74 -18.17 6.88 3.91
C GLU A 74 -17.12 7.08 2.78
N MET A 75 -17.28 6.45 1.61
CA MET A 75 -16.81 6.93 0.28
C MET A 75 -17.02 5.85 -0.81
N VAL A 76 -18.20 5.25 -0.86
CA VAL A 76 -18.78 4.70 -2.11
C VAL A 76 -20.21 5.21 -2.34
N ALA A 77 -20.53 6.38 -1.78
CA ALA A 77 -21.74 7.13 -2.11
C ALA A 77 -21.34 8.34 -2.98
N GLY A 78 -21.15 8.12 -4.29
CA GLY A 78 -20.85 9.26 -5.18
C GLY A 78 -20.27 8.94 -6.55
N VAL A 79 -20.91 8.08 -7.33
CA VAL A 79 -20.92 8.01 -8.82
C VAL A 79 -21.75 6.76 -9.13
N ARG A 80 -22.96 6.83 -9.69
CA ARG A 80 -23.42 7.60 -10.84
C ARG A 80 -24.96 7.66 -10.81
N GLY A 81 -25.53 8.85 -10.81
CA GLY A 81 -26.95 9.03 -11.14
C GLY A 81 -27.22 8.88 -12.65
N ARG A 82 -28.52 8.90 -12.97
CA ARG A 82 -29.20 8.89 -14.30
C ARG A 82 -29.56 7.46 -14.74
N ASP A 83 -30.83 7.08 -14.83
CA ASP A 83 -32.05 7.74 -15.33
C ASP A 83 -33.28 7.20 -14.59
#